data_AF-A0A4Q3ZFE0-F1
#
_entry.id   AF-A0A4Q3ZFE0-F1
#
_cell.length_a   1.000
_cell.length_b   1.000
_cell.length_c   1.000
_cell.angle_alpha   90.00
_cell.angle_beta   90.00
_cell.angle_gamma   90.00
#
_symmetry.space_group_name_H-M   'P 1'
#
loop_
_entity.id
_entity.type
_entity.pdbx_description
1 polymer ?
#
loop_
_entity_poly.entity_id
_entity_poly.type
_entity_poly.pdbx_seq_one_letter_code
_entity_poly.pdbx_strand_id
1 'polypeptide(L)'
;MKSKYVNVLMLLAAIAAFMPVMAVDFLLDSYVRVKERAVLQNAADAISANVQAGAYDTIGSLRRVLAGSPSLCTPSFVANVHEQMEKSLYLREVLVENYNGVQYCDALGKDVVYSVLSKPLPIPNHTETLEIAKLGELDAPVLKVTQGFGDSRKVSAFAPLVVSTPQSLLTGLKQTTTVRLSLADGTEVLTAGDATAFEPHRDTEFVTVESYAGELPLKVTATVPFAVVRADYSDLDASFTVLCCLMCGAFLVLALQYVRRSDLPAFDLERAIAAGELKPYYQPVINLRTGALAGCEVLC
;
A
#
# COMPACT_ATOMS: atom_id res chain seq x y z
N MET A 1 -10.23 14.86 53.31
CA MET A 1 -9.94 13.78 52.32
C MET A 1 -10.38 14.07 50.88
N LYS A 2 -11.36 14.96 50.62
CA LYS A 2 -11.83 15.27 49.24
C LYS A 2 -10.80 15.98 48.34
N SER A 3 -9.90 16.82 48.89
CA SER A 3 -8.95 17.64 48.10
C SER A 3 -7.89 16.82 47.33
N LYS A 4 -7.37 15.72 47.89
CA LYS A 4 -6.34 14.90 47.22
C LYS A 4 -6.85 14.24 45.93
N TYR A 5 -8.11 13.80 45.93
CA TYR A 5 -8.72 13.19 44.74
C TYR A 5 -9.04 14.22 43.64
N VAL A 6 -9.39 15.45 44.01
CA VAL A 6 -9.66 16.53 43.05
C VAL A 6 -8.38 16.91 42.28
N ASN A 7 -7.24 17.02 42.97
CA ASN A 7 -5.96 17.34 42.32
C ASN A 7 -5.50 16.22 41.37
N VAL A 8 -5.69 14.95 41.75
CA VAL A 8 -5.38 13.80 40.89
C VAL A 8 -6.30 13.77 39.65
N LEU A 9 -7.60 14.03 39.83
CA LEU A 9 -8.55 14.06 38.73
C LEU A 9 -8.26 15.20 37.74
N MET A 10 -7.85 16.38 38.25
CA MET A 10 -7.43 17.52 37.42
C MET A 10 -6.16 17.22 36.62
N LEU A 11 -5.18 16.54 37.23
CA LEU A 11 -3.96 16.15 36.54
C LEU A 11 -4.25 15.10 35.45
N LEU A 12 -5.14 14.14 35.71
CA LEU A 12 -5.62 13.19 34.70
C LEU A 12 -6.40 13.88 33.56
N ALA A 13 -7.24 14.85 33.87
CA ALA A 13 -7.97 15.63 32.86
C ALA A 13 -7.01 16.47 31.99
N ALA A 14 -5.97 17.04 32.59
CA ALA A 14 -4.94 17.77 31.86
C ALA A 14 -4.14 16.84 30.93
N ILE A 15 -3.76 15.64 31.38
CA ILE A 15 -3.08 14.65 30.53
C ILE A 15 -4.02 14.17 29.41
N ALA A 16 -5.28 13.88 29.73
CA ALA A 16 -6.28 13.45 28.76
C ALA A 16 -6.55 14.53 27.69
N ALA A 17 -6.40 15.81 28.03
CA ALA A 17 -6.52 16.89 27.07
C ALA A 17 -5.46 16.84 25.97
N PHE A 18 -4.28 16.25 26.19
CA PHE A 18 -3.24 16.11 25.16
C PHE A 18 -3.36 14.82 24.33
N MET A 19 -4.21 13.88 24.74
CA MET A 19 -4.44 12.62 24.02
C MET A 19 -4.84 12.83 22.55
N PRO A 20 -5.71 13.80 22.18
CA PRO A 20 -6.09 14.02 20.79
C PRO A 20 -4.92 14.35 19.87
N VAL A 21 -3.93 15.11 20.35
CA VAL A 21 -2.75 15.49 19.55
C VAL A 21 -1.94 14.25 19.19
N MET A 22 -1.68 13.39 20.16
CA MET A 22 -1.01 12.09 19.93
C MET A 22 -1.83 11.15 19.03
N ALA A 23 -3.16 11.23 19.12
CA ALA A 23 -4.04 10.40 18.31
C ALA A 23 -4.03 10.79 16.83
N VAL A 24 -3.73 12.05 16.48
CA VAL A 24 -3.66 12.52 15.08
C VAL A 24 -2.60 11.75 14.31
N ASP A 25 -1.37 11.64 14.84
CA ASP A 25 -0.28 10.93 14.17
C ASP A 25 -0.66 9.47 13.88
N PHE A 26 -1.19 8.77 14.88
CA PHE A 26 -1.60 7.38 14.74
C PHE A 26 -2.73 7.20 13.72
N LEU A 27 -3.74 8.08 13.75
CA LEU A 27 -4.87 8.02 12.82
C LEU A 27 -4.44 8.36 11.40
N LEU A 28 -3.57 9.36 11.24
CA LEU A 28 -3.09 9.80 9.96
C LEU A 28 -2.19 8.72 9.33
N ASP A 29 -1.27 8.13 10.10
CA ASP A 29 -0.42 7.05 9.61
C ASP A 29 -1.24 5.84 9.18
N SER A 30 -2.24 5.46 9.97
CA SER A 30 -3.16 4.37 9.61
C SER A 30 -3.94 4.69 8.33
N TYR A 31 -4.48 5.90 8.23
CA TYR A 31 -5.23 6.36 7.06
C TYR A 31 -4.36 6.37 5.79
N VAL A 32 -3.16 6.93 5.87
CA VAL A 32 -2.21 7.01 4.76
C VAL A 32 -1.85 5.60 4.29
N ARG A 33 -1.56 4.67 5.21
CA ARG A 33 -1.27 3.27 4.84
C ARG A 33 -2.42 2.62 4.09
N VAL A 34 -3.65 2.75 4.59
CA VAL A 34 -4.82 2.12 3.95
C VAL A 34 -5.08 2.72 2.57
N LYS A 35 -5.09 4.05 2.47
CA LYS A 35 -5.37 4.75 1.22
C LYS A 35 -4.32 4.48 0.16
N GLU A 36 -3.04 4.56 0.51
CA GLU A 36 -1.95 4.44 -0.44
C GLU A 36 -1.73 2.98 -0.85
N ARG A 37 -1.96 2.03 0.08
CA ARG A 37 -2.03 0.61 -0.27
C ARG A 37 -3.15 0.33 -1.28
N ALA A 38 -4.33 0.95 -1.15
CA ALA A 38 -5.42 0.78 -2.11
C ALA A 38 -5.07 1.36 -3.50
N VAL A 39 -4.43 2.54 -3.55
CA VAL A 39 -3.96 3.14 -4.82
C VAL A 39 -2.91 2.26 -5.49
N LEU A 40 -1.91 1.79 -4.74
CA LEU A 40 -0.88 0.90 -5.25
C LEU A 40 -1.46 -0.44 -5.71
N GLN A 41 -2.40 -1.01 -4.96
CA GLN A 41 -3.05 -2.26 -5.32
C GLN A 41 -3.79 -2.12 -6.65
N ASN A 42 -4.58 -1.06 -6.82
CA ASN A 42 -5.30 -0.81 -8.08
C ASN A 42 -4.34 -0.67 -9.28
N ALA A 43 -3.18 -0.03 -9.09
CA ALA A 43 -2.18 0.09 -10.13
C ALA A 43 -1.50 -1.26 -10.44
N ALA A 44 -1.15 -2.04 -9.41
CA ALA A 44 -0.59 -3.37 -9.58
C ALA A 44 -1.57 -4.32 -10.29
N ASP A 45 -2.86 -4.24 -9.95
CA ASP A 45 -3.94 -5.00 -10.59
C ASP A 45 -4.16 -4.58 -12.05
N ALA A 46 -4.04 -3.28 -12.37
CA ALA A 46 -4.12 -2.81 -13.74
C ALA A 46 -2.95 -3.32 -14.60
N ILE A 47 -1.72 -3.32 -14.04
CA ILE A 47 -0.54 -3.85 -14.72
C ILE A 47 -0.68 -5.36 -14.92
N SER A 48 -1.09 -6.10 -13.87
CA SER A 48 -1.26 -7.56 -13.97
C SER A 48 -2.36 -7.93 -14.97
N ALA A 49 -3.47 -7.20 -15.01
CA ALA A 49 -4.53 -7.39 -16.00
C ALA A 49 -4.05 -7.13 -17.44
N ASN A 50 -3.23 -6.11 -17.67
CA ASN A 50 -2.66 -5.83 -19.00
C ASN A 50 -1.70 -6.93 -19.46
N VAL A 51 -0.82 -7.40 -18.58
CA VAL A 51 0.08 -8.52 -18.86
C VAL A 51 -0.71 -9.79 -19.15
N GLN A 52 -1.75 -10.05 -18.35
CA GLN A 52 -2.66 -11.18 -18.53
C GLN A 52 -3.39 -11.14 -19.87
N ALA A 53 -3.91 -9.97 -20.26
CA ALA A 53 -4.57 -9.78 -21.55
C ALA A 53 -3.62 -10.06 -22.73
N GLY A 54 -2.38 -9.53 -22.66
CA GLY A 54 -1.37 -9.77 -23.71
C GLY A 54 -0.96 -11.24 -23.82
N ALA A 55 -0.76 -11.91 -22.69
CA ALA A 55 -0.44 -13.33 -22.66
C ALA A 55 -1.58 -14.19 -23.21
N TYR A 56 -2.83 -13.95 -22.80
CA TYR A 56 -3.98 -14.71 -23.31
C TYR A 56 -4.26 -14.46 -24.79
N ASP A 57 -4.09 -13.23 -25.27
CA ASP A 57 -4.21 -12.94 -26.71
C ASP A 57 -3.12 -13.67 -27.52
N THR A 58 -1.90 -13.76 -26.99
CA THR A 58 -0.79 -14.51 -27.60
C THR A 58 -1.07 -16.01 -27.64
N ILE A 59 -1.51 -16.60 -26.53
CA ILE A 59 -1.91 -18.01 -26.44
C ILE A 59 -3.07 -18.29 -27.40
N GLY A 60 -4.09 -17.44 -27.41
CA GLY A 60 -5.25 -17.56 -28.29
C GLY A 60 -4.86 -17.47 -29.76
N SER A 61 -3.97 -16.55 -30.12
CA SER A 61 -3.45 -16.40 -31.48
C SER A 61 -2.62 -17.60 -31.90
N LEU A 62 -1.73 -18.11 -31.04
CA LEU A 62 -0.95 -19.32 -31.30
C LEU A 62 -1.86 -20.54 -31.56
N ARG A 63 -2.91 -20.71 -30.75
CA ARG A 63 -3.91 -21.78 -30.95
C ARG A 63 -4.64 -21.66 -32.28
N ARG A 64 -5.03 -20.44 -32.69
CA ARG A 64 -5.67 -20.19 -34.00
C ARG A 64 -4.73 -20.49 -35.16
N VAL A 65 -3.46 -20.11 -35.04
CA VAL A 65 -2.42 -20.44 -36.03
C VAL A 65 -2.31 -21.96 -36.19
N LEU A 66 -2.20 -22.69 -35.08
CA LEU A 66 -2.02 -24.14 -35.10
C LEU A 66 -3.27 -24.89 -35.56
N ALA A 67 -4.46 -24.45 -35.17
CA ALA A 67 -5.73 -25.05 -35.60
C ALA A 67 -5.98 -24.85 -37.10
N GLY A 68 -5.59 -23.69 -37.66
CA GLY A 68 -5.75 -23.38 -39.09
C GLY A 68 -4.64 -23.92 -40.00
N SER A 69 -3.61 -24.56 -39.44
CA SER A 69 -2.42 -24.97 -40.20
C SER A 69 -2.10 -26.46 -40.01
N PRO A 70 -2.48 -27.34 -40.96
CA PRO A 70 -2.22 -28.78 -40.83
C PRO A 70 -0.73 -29.13 -40.91
N SER A 71 0.08 -28.25 -41.51
CA SER A 71 1.53 -28.43 -41.66
C SER A 71 2.28 -27.13 -41.38
N LEU A 72 3.31 -27.24 -40.54
CA LEU A 72 4.19 -26.13 -40.18
C LEU A 72 5.11 -25.74 -41.34
N CYS A 73 5.49 -24.46 -41.39
CA CYS A 73 6.42 -23.89 -42.38
C CYS A 73 5.96 -23.99 -43.84
N THR A 74 4.65 -24.07 -44.06
CA THR A 74 4.05 -23.94 -45.40
C THR A 74 3.66 -22.49 -45.70
N PRO A 75 3.49 -22.10 -46.97
CA PRO A 75 2.96 -20.78 -47.31
C PRO A 75 1.60 -20.49 -46.63
N SER A 76 0.75 -21.50 -46.46
CA SER A 76 -0.52 -21.38 -45.73
C SER A 76 -0.32 -21.11 -44.23
N PHE A 77 0.69 -21.74 -43.60
CA PHE A 77 1.02 -21.46 -42.20
C PHE A 77 1.49 -20.03 -42.02
N VAL A 78 2.42 -19.57 -42.87
CA VAL A 78 2.94 -18.19 -42.80
C VAL A 78 1.83 -17.17 -43.05
N ALA A 79 0.94 -17.41 -44.01
CA ALA A 79 -0.21 -16.54 -44.26
C ALA A 79 -1.16 -16.46 -43.04
N ASN A 80 -1.43 -17.58 -42.37
CA ASN A 80 -2.26 -17.59 -41.16
C ASN A 80 -1.57 -16.88 -39.99
N VAL A 81 -0.25 -17.05 -39.83
CA VAL A 81 0.55 -16.31 -38.85
C VAL A 81 0.45 -14.81 -39.11
N HIS A 82 0.63 -14.36 -40.36
CA HIS A 82 0.52 -12.94 -40.73
C HIS A 82 -0.87 -12.40 -40.42
N GLU A 83 -1.93 -13.15 -40.75
CA GLU A 83 -3.31 -12.77 -40.42
C GLU A 83 -3.52 -12.60 -38.91
N GLN A 84 -2.95 -13.49 -38.07
CA GLN A 84 -3.03 -13.33 -36.61
C GLN A 84 -2.17 -12.18 -36.09
N MET A 85 -0.99 -11.93 -36.69
CA MET A 85 -0.14 -10.78 -36.36
C MET A 85 -0.78 -9.45 -36.74
N GLU A 86 -1.59 -9.39 -37.80
CA GLU A 86 -2.36 -8.20 -38.17
C GLU A 86 -3.54 -7.95 -37.21
N LYS A 87 -4.12 -9.02 -36.64
CA LYS A 87 -5.26 -8.95 -35.72
C LYS A 87 -4.87 -8.73 -34.26
N SER A 88 -3.71 -9.23 -33.84
CA SER A 88 -3.21 -9.16 -32.47
C SER A 88 -2.29 -7.96 -32.30
N LEU A 89 -2.51 -7.20 -31.22
CA LEU A 89 -1.60 -6.10 -30.84
C LEU A 89 -0.35 -6.60 -30.10
N TYR A 90 -0.37 -7.84 -29.62
CA TYR A 90 0.69 -8.40 -28.77
C TYR A 90 1.55 -9.41 -29.51
N LEU A 91 1.05 -10.06 -30.56
CA LEU A 91 1.82 -11.04 -31.32
C LEU A 91 2.86 -10.35 -32.21
N ARG A 92 4.14 -10.46 -31.83
CA ARG A 92 5.23 -9.78 -32.55
C ARG A 92 5.95 -10.68 -33.55
N GLU A 93 6.13 -11.95 -33.20
CA GLU A 93 6.87 -12.92 -33.99
C GLU A 93 6.38 -14.33 -33.66
N VAL A 94 6.47 -15.24 -34.63
CA VAL A 94 6.20 -16.67 -34.43
C VAL A 94 7.34 -17.47 -35.02
N LEU A 95 7.92 -18.35 -34.22
CA LEU A 95 9.07 -19.17 -34.57
C LEU A 95 8.70 -20.65 -34.48
N VAL A 96 9.10 -21.42 -35.48
CA VAL A 96 9.05 -22.88 -35.45
C VAL A 96 10.47 -23.41 -35.32
N GLU A 97 10.74 -24.11 -34.23
CA GLU A 97 12.05 -24.69 -33.94
C GLU A 97 11.90 -26.14 -33.46
N ASN A 98 12.98 -26.91 -33.44
CA ASN A 98 13.01 -28.20 -32.74
C ASN A 98 13.35 -28.01 -31.26
N TYR A 99 13.29 -29.11 -30.49
CA TYR A 99 13.73 -29.13 -29.09
C TYR A 99 15.22 -28.82 -28.89
N ASN A 100 16.03 -28.89 -29.95
CA ASN A 100 17.46 -28.54 -29.94
C ASN A 100 17.73 -27.06 -30.30
N GLY A 101 16.69 -26.24 -30.54
CA GLY A 101 16.83 -24.82 -30.89
C GLY A 101 17.18 -24.53 -32.36
N VAL A 102 17.07 -25.52 -33.25
CA VAL A 102 17.24 -25.30 -34.70
C VAL A 102 15.94 -24.73 -35.26
N GLN A 103 16.02 -23.52 -35.82
CA GLN A 103 14.93 -22.84 -36.51
C GLN A 103 14.62 -23.54 -37.85
N TYR A 104 13.33 -23.79 -38.10
CA TYR A 104 12.83 -24.28 -39.39
C TYR A 104 12.23 -23.16 -40.22
N CYS A 105 11.45 -22.28 -39.58
CA CYS A 105 10.83 -21.13 -40.20
C CYS A 105 10.37 -20.13 -39.13
N ASP A 106 10.18 -18.89 -39.55
CA ASP A 106 9.62 -17.80 -38.76
C ASP A 106 8.49 -17.11 -39.53
N ALA A 107 7.86 -16.10 -38.93
CA ALA A 107 6.81 -15.35 -39.60
C ALA A 107 7.38 -14.42 -40.68
N LEU A 108 8.52 -13.78 -40.46
CA LEU A 108 9.03 -12.69 -41.27
C LEU A 108 10.10 -13.10 -42.30
N GLY A 109 10.42 -14.39 -42.40
CA GLY A 109 11.46 -14.93 -43.29
C GLY A 109 12.88 -14.53 -42.89
N LYS A 110 13.13 -14.36 -41.58
CA LYS A 110 14.43 -13.95 -41.01
C LYS A 110 14.87 -14.90 -39.90
N ASP A 111 16.18 -14.97 -39.68
CA ASP A 111 16.72 -15.67 -38.51
C ASP A 111 16.30 -14.91 -37.24
N VAL A 112 15.53 -15.58 -36.38
CA VAL A 112 15.02 -15.00 -35.14
C VAL A 112 16.06 -15.21 -34.06
N VAL A 113 16.83 -14.17 -33.77
CA VAL A 113 17.79 -14.17 -32.67
C VAL A 113 17.06 -13.87 -31.37
N TYR A 114 17.14 -14.76 -30.39
CA TYR A 114 16.61 -14.52 -29.04
C TYR A 114 17.47 -15.19 -27.98
N SER A 115 17.44 -14.68 -26.75
CA SER A 115 18.07 -15.30 -25.58
C SER A 115 17.03 -15.57 -24.50
N VAL A 116 17.03 -16.79 -23.96
CA VAL A 116 16.10 -17.18 -22.90
C VAL A 116 16.61 -16.67 -21.56
N LEU A 117 15.75 -15.98 -20.80
CA LEU A 117 16.07 -15.38 -19.50
C LEU A 117 15.49 -16.19 -18.33
N SER A 118 14.43 -16.98 -18.55
CA SER A 118 13.79 -17.79 -17.51
C SER A 118 13.65 -19.25 -17.91
N LYS A 119 13.35 -20.11 -16.92
CA LYS A 119 12.95 -21.50 -17.19
C LYS A 119 11.52 -21.55 -17.76
N PRO A 120 11.16 -22.59 -18.52
CA PRO A 120 9.78 -22.84 -18.93
C PRO A 120 8.92 -23.11 -17.71
N LEU A 121 7.88 -22.30 -17.53
CA LEU A 121 6.85 -22.51 -16.53
C LEU A 121 5.57 -23.02 -17.21
N PRO A 122 4.95 -24.10 -16.71
CA PRO A 122 3.68 -24.56 -17.22
C PRO A 122 2.58 -23.55 -16.88
N ILE A 123 1.64 -23.35 -17.80
CA ILE A 123 0.44 -22.57 -17.54
C ILE A 123 -0.68 -23.55 -17.11
N PRO A 124 -1.34 -23.35 -15.96
CA PRO A 124 -2.48 -24.18 -15.54
C PRO A 124 -3.55 -24.23 -16.62
N ASN A 125 -4.21 -25.38 -16.84
CA ASN A 125 -5.27 -25.54 -17.86
C ASN A 125 -4.87 -25.27 -19.32
N HIS A 126 -3.58 -25.20 -19.60
CA HIS A 126 -3.01 -24.85 -20.90
C HIS A 126 -1.96 -25.89 -21.30
N THR A 127 -1.85 -26.19 -22.60
CA THR A 127 -0.79 -27.08 -23.13
C THR A 127 0.50 -26.33 -23.43
N GLU A 128 0.44 -25.01 -23.34
CA GLU A 128 1.53 -24.10 -23.61
C GLU A 128 2.40 -23.89 -22.37
N THR A 129 3.69 -23.68 -22.58
CA THR A 129 4.63 -23.21 -21.55
C THR A 129 4.97 -21.75 -21.78
N LEU A 130 5.31 -21.07 -20.68
CA LEU A 130 5.64 -19.66 -20.64
C LEU A 130 7.10 -19.49 -20.24
N GLU A 131 7.84 -18.76 -21.05
CA GLU A 131 9.23 -18.37 -20.83
C GLU A 131 9.37 -16.86 -21.02
N ILE A 132 10.37 -16.27 -20.37
CA ILE A 132 10.81 -14.91 -20.67
C ILE A 132 12.05 -14.99 -21.53
N ALA A 133 12.07 -14.21 -22.61
CA ALA A 133 13.19 -14.12 -23.53
C ALA A 133 13.48 -12.66 -23.89
N LYS A 134 14.70 -12.39 -24.35
CA LYS A 134 15.05 -11.15 -25.04
C LYS A 134 15.03 -11.41 -26.55
N LEU A 135 14.24 -10.66 -27.30
CA LEU A 135 14.12 -10.80 -28.75
C LEU A 135 15.05 -9.82 -29.46
N GLY A 136 16.09 -10.33 -30.13
CA GLY A 136 17.12 -9.53 -30.78
C GLY A 136 17.74 -8.50 -29.84
N GLU A 137 17.82 -7.26 -30.32
CA GLU A 137 18.34 -6.11 -29.56
C GLU A 137 17.22 -5.32 -28.83
N LEU A 138 16.01 -5.88 -28.65
CA LEU A 138 14.99 -5.20 -27.87
C LEU A 138 15.42 -5.11 -26.41
N ASP A 139 15.45 -3.90 -25.86
CA ASP A 139 15.78 -3.66 -24.45
C ASP A 139 14.75 -4.28 -23.50
N ALA A 140 13.48 -4.29 -23.91
CA ALA A 140 12.40 -4.86 -23.13
C ALA A 140 12.31 -6.39 -23.33
N PRO A 141 12.21 -7.17 -22.25
CA PRO A 141 11.96 -8.60 -22.35
C PRO A 141 10.58 -8.89 -22.96
N VAL A 142 10.49 -10.02 -23.65
CA VAL A 142 9.28 -10.53 -24.26
C VAL A 142 8.85 -11.84 -23.60
N LEU A 143 7.55 -12.05 -23.59
CA LEU A 143 6.92 -13.32 -23.29
C LEU A 143 7.09 -14.27 -24.48
N LYS A 144 7.68 -15.44 -24.24
CA LYS A 144 7.76 -16.55 -25.18
C LYS A 144 6.76 -17.62 -24.75
N VAL A 145 5.68 -17.76 -25.50
CA VAL A 145 4.67 -18.80 -25.30
C VAL A 145 4.97 -19.94 -26.25
N THR A 146 5.23 -21.14 -25.74
CA THR A 146 5.66 -22.28 -26.55
C THR A 146 4.66 -23.42 -26.47
N GLN A 147 4.31 -23.99 -27.62
CA GLN A 147 3.48 -25.19 -27.72
C GLN A 147 4.21 -26.27 -28.54
N GLY A 148 4.22 -27.50 -28.02
CA GLY A 148 4.72 -28.66 -28.76
C GLY A 148 3.79 -29.01 -29.93
N PHE A 149 4.37 -29.36 -31.08
CA PHE A 149 3.64 -29.82 -32.26
C PHE A 149 4.27 -31.13 -32.78
N GLY A 150 3.61 -32.25 -32.44
CA GLY A 150 4.18 -33.58 -32.65
C GLY A 150 5.42 -33.84 -31.81
N ASP A 151 6.26 -34.79 -32.23
CA ASP A 151 7.37 -35.29 -31.41
C ASP A 151 8.69 -34.51 -31.57
N SER A 152 8.80 -33.68 -32.61
CA SER A 152 10.10 -33.06 -32.99
C SER A 152 10.09 -31.55 -33.11
N ARG A 153 8.91 -30.91 -33.13
CA ARG A 153 8.77 -29.48 -33.39
C ARG A 153 8.03 -28.81 -32.26
N LYS A 154 8.37 -27.56 -32.02
CA LYS A 154 7.66 -26.66 -31.12
C LYS A 154 7.47 -25.32 -31.82
N VAL A 155 6.36 -24.67 -31.51
CA VAL A 155 6.00 -23.37 -32.04
C VAL A 155 6.00 -22.38 -30.90
N SER A 156 6.78 -21.32 -31.03
CA SER A 156 6.96 -20.28 -30.03
C SER A 156 6.43 -18.96 -30.57
N ALA A 157 5.48 -18.37 -29.87
CA ALA A 157 4.98 -17.03 -30.11
C ALA A 157 5.65 -16.04 -29.15
N PHE A 158 6.11 -14.90 -29.68
CA PHE A 158 6.73 -13.84 -28.90
C PHE A 158 5.79 -12.66 -28.78
N ALA A 159 5.61 -12.17 -27.56
CA ALA A 159 4.78 -11.02 -27.25
C ALA A 159 5.45 -10.10 -26.24
N PRO A 160 5.37 -8.77 -26.41
CA PRO A 160 5.94 -7.85 -25.43
C PRO A 160 5.13 -7.92 -24.13
N LEU A 161 5.83 -7.99 -22.99
CA LEU A 161 5.20 -7.99 -21.66
C LEU A 161 4.51 -6.67 -21.34
N VAL A 162 5.05 -5.58 -21.87
CA VAL A 162 4.51 -4.24 -21.74
C VAL A 162 4.60 -3.60 -23.11
N VAL A 163 3.56 -2.86 -23.51
CA VAL A 163 3.51 -2.17 -24.82
C VAL A 163 4.65 -1.13 -24.94
N SER A 164 5.31 -0.76 -23.84
CA SER A 164 6.31 0.31 -23.77
C SER A 164 7.45 0.02 -22.78
N THR A 165 8.37 0.98 -22.65
CA THR A 165 9.53 1.02 -21.75
C THR A 165 9.19 0.78 -20.27
N PRO A 166 10.14 0.34 -19.42
CA PRO A 166 9.90 0.18 -17.97
C PRO A 166 9.24 1.40 -17.31
N GLN A 167 9.59 2.63 -17.73
CA GLN A 167 8.99 3.85 -17.17
C GLN A 167 7.48 3.96 -17.40
N SER A 168 6.91 3.30 -18.42
CA SER A 168 5.47 3.35 -18.66
C SER A 168 4.68 2.68 -17.54
N LEU A 169 5.29 1.71 -16.83
CA LEU A 169 4.70 1.08 -15.65
C LEU A 169 4.53 2.05 -14.49
N LEU A 170 5.30 3.16 -14.47
CA LEU A 170 5.20 4.21 -13.46
C LEU A 170 4.20 5.31 -13.85
N THR A 171 3.55 5.21 -15.01
CA THR A 171 2.57 6.21 -15.46
C THR A 171 1.36 6.22 -14.51
N GLY A 172 1.12 7.35 -13.85
CA GLY A 172 0.05 7.48 -12.86
C GLY A 172 0.42 7.01 -11.45
N LEU A 173 1.65 6.53 -11.24
CA LEU A 173 2.22 6.24 -9.94
C LEU A 173 3.11 7.40 -9.46
N LYS A 174 3.43 7.43 -8.17
CA LYS A 174 4.37 8.41 -7.61
C LYS A 174 5.77 8.13 -8.14
N GLN A 175 6.59 9.16 -8.31
CA GLN A 175 7.95 9.04 -8.86
C GLN A 175 8.88 8.15 -8.02
N THR A 176 8.56 7.94 -6.75
CA THR A 176 9.30 7.07 -5.80
C THR A 176 8.72 5.67 -5.68
N THR A 177 7.69 5.34 -6.47
CA THR A 177 7.17 3.98 -6.54
C THR A 177 8.10 3.14 -7.40
N THR A 178 8.48 1.97 -6.89
CA THR A 178 9.18 0.96 -7.65
C THR A 178 8.24 -0.20 -7.94
N VAL A 179 8.16 -0.61 -9.20
CA VAL A 179 7.36 -1.74 -9.66
C VAL A 179 8.29 -2.82 -10.19
N ARG A 180 8.12 -4.05 -9.71
CA ARG A 180 8.84 -5.24 -10.16
C ARG A 180 7.86 -6.25 -10.71
N LEU A 181 8.12 -6.72 -11.91
CA LEU A 181 7.50 -7.89 -12.51
C LEU A 181 8.44 -9.08 -12.33
N SER A 182 7.96 -10.14 -11.70
CA SER A 182 8.70 -11.39 -11.48
C SER A 182 7.84 -12.58 -11.89
N LEU A 183 8.48 -13.68 -12.29
CA LEU A 183 7.76 -14.95 -12.42
C LEU A 183 7.42 -15.53 -11.04
N ALA A 184 6.52 -16.51 -11.02
CA ALA A 184 6.14 -17.24 -9.81
C ALA A 184 7.31 -18.00 -9.15
N ASP A 185 8.38 -18.27 -9.90
CA ASP A 185 9.62 -18.87 -9.39
C ASP A 185 10.59 -17.85 -8.76
N GLY A 186 10.24 -16.56 -8.78
CA GLY A 186 11.05 -15.47 -8.25
C GLY A 186 12.03 -14.86 -9.24
N THR A 187 12.11 -15.37 -10.49
CA THR A 187 12.96 -14.77 -11.53
C THR A 187 12.46 -13.37 -11.85
N GLU A 188 13.35 -12.37 -11.73
CA GLU A 188 13.03 -10.99 -12.08
C GLU A 188 12.96 -10.83 -13.60
N VAL A 189 11.86 -10.24 -14.06
CA VAL A 189 11.62 -10.00 -15.48
C VAL A 189 11.92 -8.55 -15.82
N LEU A 190 11.34 -7.64 -15.05
CA LEU A 190 11.43 -6.20 -15.29
C LEU A 190 11.29 -5.46 -13.97
N THR A 191 12.13 -4.45 -13.76
CA THR A 191 11.97 -3.48 -12.67
C THR A 191 11.92 -2.08 -13.23
N ALA A 192 10.96 -1.29 -12.76
CA ALA A 192 10.79 0.12 -13.06
C ALA A 192 10.88 0.92 -11.76
N GLY A 193 11.75 1.95 -11.74
CA GLY A 193 12.02 2.76 -10.56
C GLY A 193 13.36 2.41 -9.93
N ASP A 194 13.52 2.72 -8.64
CA ASP A 194 14.75 2.44 -7.89
C ASP A 194 14.75 0.99 -7.40
N ALA A 195 15.62 0.15 -7.98
CA ALA A 195 15.74 -1.26 -7.64
C ALA A 195 16.17 -1.50 -6.18
N THR A 196 16.83 -0.53 -5.54
CA THR A 196 17.25 -0.63 -4.13
C THR A 196 16.06 -0.63 -3.16
N ALA A 197 14.87 -0.20 -3.61
CA ALA A 197 13.65 -0.21 -2.81
C ALA A 197 13.18 -1.64 -2.40
N PHE A 198 13.69 -2.68 -3.05
CA PHE A 198 13.38 -4.07 -2.71
C PHE A 198 14.46 -4.75 -1.87
N GLU A 199 15.57 -4.06 -1.58
CA GLU A 199 16.58 -4.57 -0.68
C GLU A 199 16.13 -4.35 0.77
N PRO A 200 16.28 -5.36 1.66
CA PRO A 200 15.86 -5.25 3.04
C PRO A 200 16.75 -4.27 3.80
N HIS A 201 16.39 -2.99 3.76
CA HIS A 201 16.98 -1.94 4.57
C HIS A 201 16.28 -1.93 5.93
N ARG A 202 17.06 -2.15 7.01
CA ARG A 202 16.52 -2.29 8.38
C ARG A 202 15.81 -1.03 8.90
N ASP A 203 16.09 0.13 8.31
CA ASP A 203 15.64 1.44 8.81
C ASP A 203 14.56 2.12 7.95
N THR A 204 14.23 1.59 6.78
CA THR A 204 13.23 2.19 5.89
C THR A 204 11.98 1.34 5.83
N GLU A 205 10.87 1.91 6.28
CA GLU A 205 9.56 1.28 6.19
C GLU A 205 8.96 1.48 4.79
N PHE A 206 8.45 0.40 4.20
CA PHE A 206 7.85 0.41 2.87
C PHE A 206 6.39 -0.05 2.91
N VAL A 207 5.57 0.52 2.03
CA VAL A 207 4.25 0.01 1.70
C VAL A 207 4.39 -0.83 0.44
N THR A 208 4.19 -2.14 0.58
CA THR A 208 4.30 -3.11 -0.52
C THR A 208 2.95 -3.74 -0.80
N VAL A 209 2.64 -3.89 -2.09
CA VAL A 209 1.49 -4.65 -2.59
C VAL A 209 1.96 -5.68 -3.61
N GLU A 210 1.21 -6.76 -3.71
CA GLU A 210 1.44 -7.83 -4.68
C GLU A 210 0.15 -8.14 -5.43
N SER A 211 0.26 -8.36 -6.73
CA SER A 211 -0.83 -8.77 -7.60
C SER A 211 -0.36 -9.89 -8.51
N TYR A 212 -1.19 -10.91 -8.72
CA TYR A 212 -0.92 -12.03 -9.61
C TYR A 212 -1.71 -11.89 -10.90
N ALA A 213 -1.10 -12.22 -12.03
CA ALA A 213 -1.72 -12.14 -13.35
C ALA A 213 -2.62 -13.37 -13.62
N GLY A 214 -3.72 -13.49 -12.86
CA GLY A 214 -4.69 -14.58 -13.02
C GLY A 214 -4.06 -15.96 -12.80
N GLU A 215 -4.17 -16.84 -13.80
CA GLU A 215 -3.57 -18.18 -13.76
C GLU A 215 -2.12 -18.20 -14.26
N LEU A 216 -1.60 -17.09 -14.78
CA LEU A 216 -0.24 -17.03 -15.31
C LEU A 216 0.77 -17.00 -14.17
N PRO A 217 1.96 -17.62 -14.35
CA PRO A 217 3.00 -17.62 -13.33
C PRO A 217 3.77 -16.29 -13.32
N LEU A 218 3.05 -15.17 -13.23
CA LEU A 218 3.58 -13.80 -13.22
C LEU A 218 3.01 -13.03 -12.04
N LYS A 219 3.89 -12.36 -11.29
CA LYS A 219 3.58 -11.54 -10.12
C LYS A 219 4.11 -10.13 -10.34
N VAL A 220 3.28 -9.14 -10.02
CA VAL A 220 3.62 -7.72 -9.97
C VAL A 220 3.73 -7.32 -8.51
N THR A 221 4.89 -6.80 -8.11
CA THR A 221 5.12 -6.24 -6.78
C THR A 221 5.37 -4.75 -6.94
N ALA A 222 4.58 -3.91 -6.26
CA ALA A 222 4.79 -2.47 -6.21
C ALA A 222 5.12 -2.04 -4.78
N THR A 223 6.13 -1.21 -4.63
CA THR A 223 6.66 -0.76 -3.33
C THR A 223 6.90 0.75 -3.35
N VAL A 224 6.58 1.41 -2.24
CA VAL A 224 6.89 2.82 -2.03
C VAL A 224 7.39 3.06 -0.59
N PRO A 225 8.38 3.93 -0.36
CA PRO A 225 8.81 4.29 1.00
C PRO A 225 7.70 5.02 1.76
N PHE A 226 7.36 4.55 2.96
CA PHE A 226 6.29 5.16 3.77
C PHE A 226 6.60 6.61 4.14
N ALA A 227 7.88 6.93 4.43
CA ALA A 227 8.29 8.30 4.76
C ALA A 227 8.00 9.31 3.65
N VAL A 228 8.21 8.91 2.39
CA VAL A 228 7.90 9.78 1.22
C VAL A 228 6.40 9.98 1.11
N VAL A 229 5.64 8.91 1.26
CA VAL A 229 4.17 8.98 1.20
C VAL A 229 3.61 9.80 2.35
N ARG A 230 4.15 9.69 3.57
CA ARG A 230 3.74 10.46 4.74
C ARG A 230 4.06 11.94 4.59
N ALA A 231 5.16 12.29 3.92
CA ALA A 231 5.54 13.67 3.65
C ALA A 231 4.50 14.41 2.79
N ASP A 232 3.85 13.72 1.83
CA ASP A 232 2.77 14.29 1.02
C ASP A 232 1.53 14.71 1.85
N TYR A 233 1.37 14.16 3.06
CA TYR A 233 0.28 14.48 3.97
C TYR A 233 0.71 15.43 5.10
N SER A 234 1.90 16.04 5.01
CA SER A 234 2.42 16.97 6.02
C SER A 234 1.55 18.22 6.22
N ASP A 235 0.94 18.75 5.16
CA ASP A 235 -0.01 19.87 5.26
C ASP A 235 -1.27 19.46 6.03
N LEU A 236 -1.76 18.24 5.81
CA LEU A 236 -2.94 17.71 6.48
C LEU A 236 -2.65 17.49 7.96
N ASP A 237 -1.47 16.96 8.28
CA ASP A 237 -0.95 16.80 9.63
C ASP A 237 -0.92 18.15 10.37
N ALA A 238 -0.26 19.16 9.80
CA ALA A 238 -0.18 20.49 10.38
C ALA A 238 -1.57 21.09 10.66
N SER A 239 -2.52 20.92 9.72
CA SER A 239 -3.88 21.41 9.89
C SER A 239 -4.64 20.71 11.04
N PHE A 240 -4.51 19.39 11.17
CA PHE A 240 -5.12 18.63 12.25
C PHE A 240 -4.46 18.91 13.58
N THR A 241 -3.13 19.05 13.63
CA THR A 241 -2.42 19.44 14.86
C THR A 241 -2.90 20.80 15.35
N VAL A 242 -3.00 21.81 14.48
CA VAL A 242 -3.48 23.15 14.85
C VAL A 242 -4.92 23.08 15.39
N LEU A 243 -5.81 22.36 14.71
CA LEU A 243 -7.19 22.20 15.16
C LEU A 243 -7.27 21.49 16.52
N CYS A 244 -6.50 20.42 16.70
CA CYS A 244 -6.40 19.72 17.99
C CYS A 244 -5.85 20.64 19.07
N CYS A 245 -4.79 21.42 18.81
CA CYS A 245 -4.26 22.39 19.77
C CYS A 245 -5.29 23.44 20.16
N LEU A 246 -6.09 23.96 19.22
CA LEU A 246 -7.18 24.89 19.52
C LEU A 246 -8.26 24.25 20.39
N MET A 247 -8.65 23.01 20.09
CA MET A 247 -9.62 22.27 20.92
C MET A 247 -9.09 21.97 22.32
N CYS A 248 -7.83 21.56 22.43
CA CYS A 248 -7.17 21.32 23.72
C CYS A 248 -7.07 22.61 24.55
N GLY A 249 -6.72 23.73 23.90
CA GLY A 249 -6.69 25.05 24.53
C GLY A 249 -8.07 25.49 25.00
N ALA A 250 -9.11 25.32 24.17
CA ALA A 250 -10.48 25.62 24.56
C ALA A 250 -10.95 24.76 25.74
N PHE A 251 -10.64 23.45 25.73
CA PHE A 251 -10.96 22.54 26.83
C PHE A 251 -10.23 22.92 28.12
N LEU A 252 -8.95 23.28 28.04
CA LEU A 252 -8.18 23.76 29.19
C LEU A 252 -8.77 25.05 29.77
N VAL A 253 -9.13 26.01 28.92
CA VAL A 253 -9.77 27.26 29.36
C VAL A 253 -11.11 26.98 30.04
N LEU A 254 -11.94 26.09 29.49
CA LEU A 254 -13.20 25.68 30.09
C LEU A 254 -12.99 24.98 31.45
N ALA A 255 -12.00 24.08 31.55
CA ALA A 255 -11.65 23.43 32.80
C ALA A 255 -11.17 24.42 33.86
N LEU A 256 -10.34 25.40 33.48
CA LEU A 256 -9.88 26.47 34.36
C LEU A 256 -11.03 27.38 34.80
N GLN A 257 -11.95 27.74 33.89
CA GLN A 257 -13.15 28.50 34.22
C GLN A 257 -14.05 27.73 35.18
N TYR A 258 -14.23 26.42 34.98
CA TYR A 258 -15.02 25.56 35.86
C TYR A 258 -14.44 25.52 37.28
N VAL A 259 -13.12 25.35 37.41
CA VAL A 259 -12.43 25.37 38.72
C VAL A 259 -12.51 26.74 39.38
N ARG A 260 -12.32 27.83 38.63
CA ARG A 260 -12.48 29.19 39.17
C ARG A 260 -13.90 29.49 39.63
N ARG A 261 -14.92 28.93 38.98
CA ARG A 261 -16.32 29.14 39.32
C ARG A 261 -16.80 28.24 40.44
N SER A 262 -16.07 27.17 40.75
CA SER A 262 -16.30 26.34 41.92
C SER A 262 -15.59 26.97 43.12
N ASP A 263 -16.02 28.18 43.48
CA ASP A 263 -15.77 28.77 44.79
C ASP A 263 -16.33 27.81 45.84
N LEU A 264 -15.44 26.99 46.41
CA LEU A 264 -15.76 26.21 47.59
C LEU A 264 -15.89 27.21 48.74
N PRO A 265 -17.09 27.43 49.30
CA PRO A 265 -17.33 28.49 50.29
C PRO A 265 -16.46 28.37 51.56
N ALA A 266 -15.88 27.19 51.79
CA ALA A 266 -14.91 26.96 52.87
C ALA A 266 -13.58 27.72 52.69
N PHE A 267 -13.10 27.90 51.46
CA PHE A 267 -11.82 28.58 51.19
C PHE A 267 -11.92 30.09 51.38
N ASP A 268 -13.06 30.68 51.04
CA ASP A 268 -13.31 32.11 51.25
C ASP A 268 -13.57 32.43 52.73
N LEU A 269 -14.17 31.50 53.50
CA LEU A 269 -14.28 31.63 54.96
C LEU A 269 -12.91 31.59 55.65
N GLU A 270 -12.03 30.64 55.29
CA GLU A 270 -10.66 30.59 55.84
C GLU A 270 -9.85 31.84 55.44
N ARG A 271 -10.00 32.31 54.20
CA ARG A 271 -9.34 33.54 53.72
C ARG A 271 -9.87 34.79 54.41
N ALA A 272 -11.18 34.92 54.60
CA ALA A 272 -11.82 36.06 55.28
C ALA A 272 -11.50 36.08 56.79
N ILE A 273 -11.44 34.91 57.44
CA ILE A 273 -10.97 34.79 58.84
C ILE A 273 -9.49 35.17 58.96
N ALA A 274 -8.63 34.73 58.03
CA ALA A 274 -7.21 35.07 58.02
C ALA A 274 -6.94 36.55 57.68
N ALA A 275 -7.78 37.15 56.83
CA ALA A 275 -7.74 38.58 56.49
C ALA A 275 -8.35 39.47 57.60
N GLY A 276 -8.97 38.88 58.63
CA GLY A 276 -9.60 39.60 59.73
C GLY A 276 -10.94 40.24 59.39
N GLU A 277 -11.53 39.91 58.24
CA GLU A 277 -12.83 40.41 57.78
C GLU A 277 -14.01 39.73 58.52
N LEU A 278 -13.77 38.55 59.12
CA LEU A 278 -14.76 37.77 59.84
C LEU A 278 -14.20 37.32 61.20
N LYS A 279 -14.84 37.72 62.29
CA LYS A 279 -14.42 37.39 63.67
C LYS A 279 -15.42 36.42 64.30
N PRO A 280 -15.12 35.11 64.35
CA PRO A 280 -16.06 34.11 64.86
C PRO A 280 -16.25 34.25 66.37
N TYR A 281 -17.50 34.25 66.83
CA TYR A 281 -17.84 34.22 68.26
C TYR A 281 -18.27 32.81 68.64
N TYR A 282 -17.58 32.22 69.63
CA TYR A 282 -17.89 30.90 70.13
C TYR A 282 -18.86 31.03 71.32
N GLN A 283 -20.06 30.50 71.17
CA GLN A 283 -21.04 30.44 72.25
C GLN A 283 -21.07 29.02 72.85
N PRO A 284 -20.80 28.87 74.16
CA PRO A 284 -20.87 27.57 74.81
C PRO A 284 -22.33 27.15 75.02
N VAL A 285 -22.66 25.93 74.60
CA VAL A 285 -23.97 25.31 74.82
C VAL A 285 -23.87 24.41 76.05
N ILE A 286 -24.60 24.76 77.09
CA ILE A 286 -24.59 24.04 78.37
C ILE A 286 -25.80 23.11 78.43
N ASN A 287 -25.58 21.84 78.78
CA ASN A 287 -26.68 20.91 78.99
C ASN A 287 -27.42 21.25 80.29
N LEU A 288 -28.68 21.70 80.17
CA LEU A 288 -29.49 22.14 81.31
C LEU A 288 -29.80 21.04 82.34
N ARG A 289 -29.68 19.74 82.00
CA ARG A 289 -29.89 18.63 82.96
C ARG A 289 -28.65 18.26 83.75
N THR A 290 -27.46 18.38 83.16
CA THR A 290 -26.22 17.87 83.76
C THR A 290 -25.26 18.97 84.16
N GLY A 291 -25.50 20.22 83.75
CA GLY A 291 -24.60 21.37 83.98
C GLY A 291 -23.26 21.26 83.23
N ALA A 292 -23.04 20.17 82.50
CA ALA A 292 -21.83 19.94 81.74
C ALA A 292 -21.88 20.70 80.40
N LEU A 293 -20.70 21.14 79.94
CA LEU A 293 -20.53 21.78 78.66
C LEU A 293 -20.80 20.73 77.56
N ALA A 294 -21.89 20.92 76.81
CA ALA A 294 -22.35 19.95 75.81
C ALA A 294 -21.65 20.18 74.46
N GLY A 295 -21.21 21.41 74.20
CA GLY A 295 -20.46 21.79 73.02
C GLY A 295 -20.28 23.31 72.93
N CYS A 296 -19.64 23.79 71.86
CA CYS A 296 -19.64 25.19 71.46
C CYS A 296 -20.24 25.31 70.07
N GLU A 297 -21.20 26.22 69.90
CA GLU A 297 -21.68 26.64 68.60
C GLU A 297 -20.89 27.87 68.14
N VAL A 298 -20.65 27.97 66.84
CA VAL A 298 -19.96 29.12 66.24
C VAL A 298 -21.03 30.01 65.61
N LEU A 299 -21.13 31.24 66.11
CA LEU A 299 -21.93 32.27 65.48
C LEU A 299 -21.05 33.00 64.46
N CYS A 300 -21.44 32.88 63.19
CA CYS A 300 -20.86 33.64 62.08
C CYS A 300 -21.61 34.96 61.89
#